data_AF-A0A3B8PTA6-F1
#
_entry.id   AF-A0A3B8PTA6-F1
#
_cell.length_a   1.000
_cell.length_b   1.000
_cell.length_c   1.000
_cell.angle_alpha   90.00
_cell.angle_beta   90.00
_cell.angle_gamma   90.00
#
_symmetry.space_group_name_H-M   'P 1'
#
loop_
_entity.id
_entity.type
_entity.pdbx_description
1 polymer ?
#
loop_
_entity_poly.entity_id
_entity_poly.type
_entity_poly.pdbx_seq_one_letter_code
_entity_poly.pdbx_strand_id
1 'polypeptide(L)'
;MLRFPQCVRALVVAMSISASIGDLAAGERPVTFEHDIQPLLTRFGCNSGACHGKSRGQNGFALSLLGFDSDFDYAAITREGRGRRISTSAFASSLLLKKATGRLPHGGGARFPVDSKQFQLLVRWLEGGYPRTPADAPKLVRVVVEPPTKSLVAGQSTDLRVFAEYSDGSRRDVTESAAYQSNDRTIASVTDDGLVKAGPVPGETAVLARYMNNIAVCHIALPIPGEVAEDTYANLPTNNEIDRLVWKKLKVLGMLPSGVADDSKFIRRACLRVIGRLPKPVEVRAFLADSSSDKRSRLVDKLLQRPEYGDFWANKWADLLRPNPYRVGIKAVWTL
;
A
#
# COMPACT_ATOMS: atom_id res chain seq x y z
N MET A 1 68.82 5.75 48.95
CA MET A 1 67.59 6.46 49.36
C MET A 1 67.19 7.38 48.23
N LEU A 2 66.14 7.04 47.48
CA LEU A 2 65.20 7.93 46.78
C LEU A 2 64.32 7.06 45.88
N ARG A 3 63.03 7.00 46.23
CA ARG A 3 61.94 6.30 45.53
C ARG A 3 61.60 7.07 44.26
N PHE A 4 61.32 6.38 43.15
CA PHE A 4 60.54 6.91 42.04
C PHE A 4 59.23 6.13 41.91
N PRO A 5 58.08 6.79 41.66
CA PRO A 5 56.75 6.21 41.83
C PRO A 5 56.17 5.65 40.52
N GLN A 6 55.26 4.69 40.69
CA GLN A 6 54.41 4.11 39.65
C GLN A 6 53.52 5.20 39.00
N CYS A 7 53.62 5.36 37.68
CA CYS A 7 52.66 6.14 36.89
C CYS A 7 51.51 5.23 36.45
N VAL A 8 50.32 5.52 36.99
CA VAL A 8 49.03 4.98 36.55
C VAL A 8 48.69 5.59 35.19
N ARG A 9 48.58 4.78 34.14
CA ARG A 9 48.04 5.19 32.84
C ARG A 9 46.51 5.31 32.95
N ALA A 10 46.00 6.54 32.95
CA ALA A 10 44.58 6.82 32.79
C ALA A 10 44.18 6.56 31.32
N LEU A 11 43.23 5.65 31.13
CA LEU A 11 42.59 5.38 29.84
C LEU A 11 41.53 6.47 29.60
N VAL A 12 41.83 7.44 28.73
CA VAL A 12 40.85 8.43 28.27
C VAL A 12 39.97 7.77 27.21
N VAL A 13 38.72 7.47 27.56
CA VAL A 13 37.67 7.08 26.60
C VAL A 13 37.22 8.34 25.88
N ALA A 14 37.63 8.51 24.62
CA ALA A 14 37.11 9.55 23.74
C ALA A 14 35.67 9.19 23.35
N MET A 15 34.69 9.79 24.04
CA MET A 15 33.30 9.83 23.58
C MET A 15 33.21 10.72 22.34
N SER A 16 33.23 10.12 21.16
CA SER A 16 32.89 10.79 19.91
C SER A 16 31.38 11.07 19.88
N ILE A 17 31.00 12.29 20.28
CA ILE A 17 29.67 12.83 20.05
C ILE A 17 29.58 13.11 18.54
N SER A 18 28.95 12.20 17.78
CA SER A 18 28.45 12.53 16.44
C SER A 18 27.24 13.45 16.62
N ALA A 19 27.48 14.75 16.65
CA ALA A 19 26.42 15.73 16.46
C ALA A 19 25.98 15.65 15.00
N SER A 20 24.74 15.21 14.77
CA SER A 20 24.08 15.33 13.48
C SER A 20 23.98 16.81 13.14
N ILE A 21 24.78 17.25 12.18
CA ILE A 21 24.63 18.56 11.54
C ILE A 21 23.33 18.49 10.73
N GLY A 22 22.26 19.06 11.27
CA GLY A 22 20.99 19.10 10.56
C GLY A 22 19.76 19.60 11.30
N ASP A 23 19.88 20.30 12.44
CA ASP A 23 18.77 21.06 13.03
C ASP A 23 19.21 22.51 13.27
N LEU A 24 19.61 23.17 12.19
CA LEU A 24 19.52 24.63 12.14
C LEU A 24 18.05 24.96 11.88
N ALA A 25 17.46 25.77 12.76
CA ALA A 25 16.09 26.24 12.68
C ALA A 25 15.79 26.82 11.28
N ALA A 26 15.23 25.98 10.40
CA ALA A 26 14.60 26.43 9.18
C ALA A 26 13.34 27.21 9.58
N GLY A 27 13.25 28.49 9.21
CA GLY A 27 12.00 29.23 9.34
C GLY A 27 10.86 28.38 8.75
N GLU A 28 9.75 28.27 9.46
CA GLU A 28 8.64 27.43 9.03
C GLU A 28 8.23 27.81 7.60
N ARG A 29 8.32 26.84 6.69
CA ARG A 29 7.94 27.04 5.29
C ARG A 29 6.49 27.52 5.17
N PRO A 30 6.15 28.32 4.15
CA PRO A 30 4.77 28.63 3.84
C PRO A 30 3.95 27.35 3.64
N VAL A 31 2.76 27.32 4.24
CA VAL A 31 1.77 26.27 4.01
C VAL A 31 1.12 26.52 2.65
N THR A 32 1.15 25.54 1.76
CA THR A 32 0.69 25.68 0.37
C THR A 32 -0.40 24.67 0.04
N PHE A 33 -1.25 25.02 -0.92
CA PHE A 33 -2.40 24.19 -1.24
C PHE A 33 -2.02 22.75 -1.66
N GLU A 34 -1.15 22.60 -2.66
CA GLU A 34 -0.82 21.30 -3.26
C GLU A 34 0.00 20.39 -2.34
N HIS A 35 0.91 20.95 -1.55
CA HIS A 35 1.79 20.15 -0.69
C HIS A 35 1.20 19.84 0.69
N ASP A 36 0.32 20.70 1.20
CA ASP A 36 -0.12 20.63 2.60
C ASP A 36 -1.63 20.39 2.72
N ILE A 37 -2.44 21.14 1.96
CA ILE A 37 -3.89 21.12 2.12
C ILE A 37 -4.55 20.00 1.33
N GLN A 38 -4.20 19.83 0.06
CA GLN A 38 -4.79 18.79 -0.79
C GLN A 38 -4.50 17.36 -0.30
N PRO A 39 -3.28 17.03 0.19
CA PRO A 39 -3.03 15.73 0.82
C PRO A 39 -3.87 15.54 2.08
N LEU A 40 -4.06 16.59 2.88
CA LEU A 40 -4.90 16.56 4.07
C LEU A 40 -6.36 16.24 3.75
N LEU A 41 -6.92 16.85 2.70
CA LEU A 41 -8.27 16.55 2.22
C LEU A 41 -8.41 15.07 1.82
N THR A 42 -7.36 14.50 1.24
CA THR A 42 -7.31 13.10 0.84
C THR A 42 -7.21 12.16 2.03
N ARG A 43 -6.33 12.48 2.99
CA ARG A 43 -6.18 11.74 4.25
C ARG A 43 -7.49 11.57 4.98
N PHE A 44 -8.28 12.64 5.09
CA PHE A 44 -9.58 12.59 5.77
C PHE A 44 -10.76 12.22 4.85
N GLY A 45 -10.47 11.79 3.61
CA GLY A 45 -11.47 11.30 2.67
C GLY A 45 -12.45 12.37 2.15
N CYS A 46 -12.18 13.67 2.33
CA CYS A 46 -13.04 14.76 1.87
C CYS A 46 -13.27 14.70 0.35
N ASN A 47 -12.21 14.39 -0.41
CA ASN A 47 -12.20 14.25 -1.86
C ASN A 47 -12.29 12.78 -2.33
N SER A 48 -12.79 11.88 -1.48
CA SER A 48 -13.09 10.50 -1.86
C SER A 48 -14.39 10.40 -2.66
N GLY A 49 -14.57 9.33 -3.43
CA GLY A 49 -15.80 9.09 -4.20
C GLY A 49 -17.07 8.98 -3.35
N ALA A 50 -16.96 8.60 -2.08
CA ALA A 50 -18.10 8.60 -1.15
C ALA A 50 -18.48 10.01 -0.65
N CYS A 51 -17.58 10.99 -0.77
CA CYS A 51 -17.74 12.36 -0.30
C CYS A 51 -17.81 13.34 -1.49
N HIS A 52 -16.92 14.33 -1.55
CA HIS A 52 -16.93 15.37 -2.57
C HIS A 52 -16.19 14.99 -3.86
N GLY A 53 -15.49 13.85 -3.87
CA GLY A 53 -14.70 13.35 -5.01
C GLY A 53 -15.48 12.67 -6.13
N LYS A 54 -16.82 12.57 -6.03
CA LYS A 54 -17.68 12.00 -7.09
C LYS A 54 -18.00 13.03 -8.15
N SER A 55 -18.32 12.58 -9.37
CA SER A 55 -18.50 13.42 -10.56
C SER A 55 -19.42 14.65 -10.41
N ARG A 56 -20.42 14.61 -9.52
CA ARG A 56 -21.33 15.75 -9.25
C ARG A 56 -21.08 16.43 -7.90
N GLY A 57 -20.10 15.99 -7.12
CA GLY A 57 -19.89 16.43 -5.74
C GLY A 57 -21.10 16.16 -4.83
N GLN A 58 -21.22 16.94 -3.75
CA GLN A 58 -22.37 16.92 -2.83
C GLN A 58 -22.80 18.34 -2.48
N ASN A 59 -24.09 18.62 -2.55
CA ASN A 59 -24.70 19.90 -2.14
C ASN A 59 -24.00 21.12 -2.78
N GLY A 60 -23.68 21.04 -4.08
CA GLY A 60 -23.01 22.11 -4.81
C GLY A 60 -21.54 22.32 -4.44
N PHE A 61 -20.88 21.32 -3.84
CA PHE A 61 -19.45 21.28 -3.61
C PHE A 61 -18.84 20.00 -4.18
N ALA A 62 -17.94 20.14 -5.14
CA ALA A 62 -17.22 19.05 -5.76
C ALA A 62 -15.72 19.25 -5.61
N LEU A 63 -15.01 18.16 -5.44
CA LEU A 63 -13.55 18.06 -5.49
C LEU A 63 -13.21 16.96 -6.49
N SER A 64 -12.02 17.03 -7.07
CA SER A 64 -11.42 16.00 -7.90
C SER A 64 -11.21 14.73 -7.08
N LEU A 65 -11.37 13.58 -7.71
CA LEU A 65 -11.20 12.30 -7.02
C LEU A 65 -9.75 12.15 -6.54
N LEU A 66 -9.56 12.03 -5.22
CA LEU A 66 -8.25 11.85 -4.58
C LEU A 66 -7.22 12.94 -4.92
N GLY A 67 -7.67 14.15 -5.26
CA GLY A 67 -6.78 15.29 -5.51
C GLY A 67 -6.13 15.29 -6.89
N PHE A 68 -6.75 14.62 -7.87
CA PHE A 68 -6.25 14.51 -9.24
C PHE A 68 -6.08 15.87 -9.96
N ASP A 69 -6.91 16.85 -9.63
CA ASP A 69 -6.91 18.19 -10.25
C ASP A 69 -6.86 19.28 -9.18
N SER A 70 -5.65 19.78 -8.93
CA SER A 70 -5.40 20.83 -7.92
C SER A 70 -6.00 22.18 -8.30
N ASP A 71 -6.08 22.51 -9.59
CA ASP A 71 -6.68 23.78 -10.04
C ASP A 71 -8.17 23.80 -9.76
N PHE A 72 -8.84 22.69 -10.10
CA PHE A 72 -10.25 22.48 -9.80
C PHE A 72 -10.53 22.53 -8.30
N ASP A 73 -9.78 21.77 -7.49
CA ASP A 73 -9.97 21.73 -6.04
C ASP A 73 -9.76 23.09 -5.38
N TYR A 74 -8.69 23.79 -5.78
CA TYR A 74 -8.36 25.11 -5.27
C TYR A 74 -9.48 26.11 -5.59
N ALA A 75 -9.96 26.14 -6.84
CA ALA A 75 -11.05 27.03 -7.24
C ALA A 75 -12.36 26.70 -6.52
N ALA A 76 -12.67 25.41 -6.35
CA ALA A 76 -13.83 24.94 -5.62
C ALA A 76 -13.84 25.41 -4.16
N ILE A 77 -12.67 25.42 -3.51
CA ILE A 77 -12.55 25.87 -2.12
C ILE A 77 -12.53 27.40 -2.01
N THR A 78 -11.78 28.08 -2.87
CA THR A 78 -11.47 29.51 -2.69
C THR A 78 -12.42 30.47 -3.41
N ARG A 79 -13.05 30.05 -4.53
CA ARG A 79 -13.78 30.96 -5.44
C ARG A 79 -15.24 30.58 -5.63
N GLU A 80 -15.55 29.30 -5.77
CA GLU A 80 -16.91 28.85 -6.06
C GLU A 80 -17.93 29.24 -4.97
N GLY A 81 -19.20 29.32 -5.37
CA GLY A 81 -20.27 29.75 -4.46
C GLY A 81 -20.05 31.17 -3.92
N ARG A 82 -19.39 32.04 -4.70
CA ARG A 82 -18.99 33.40 -4.34
C ARG A 82 -18.08 33.44 -3.11
N GLY A 83 -17.14 32.50 -3.01
CA GLY A 83 -16.15 32.42 -1.92
C GLY A 83 -16.73 32.01 -0.56
N ARG A 84 -18.01 31.57 -0.49
CA ARG A 84 -18.73 31.28 0.78
C ARG A 84 -18.09 30.26 1.71
N ARG A 85 -17.05 29.55 1.27
CA ARG A 85 -16.35 28.51 2.03
C ARG A 85 -15.29 29.07 2.96
N ILE A 86 -14.77 30.26 2.64
CA ILE A 86 -13.72 30.96 3.39
C ILE A 86 -14.29 32.27 3.95
N SER A 87 -14.07 32.51 5.24
CA SER A 87 -14.38 33.79 5.87
C SER A 87 -13.10 34.61 5.98
N THR A 88 -12.99 35.71 5.24
CA THR A 88 -11.80 36.58 5.24
C THR A 88 -11.70 37.46 6.49
N SER A 89 -12.78 37.65 7.23
CA SER A 89 -12.79 38.38 8.51
C SER A 89 -12.62 37.47 9.72
N ALA A 90 -12.74 36.15 9.56
CA ALA A 90 -12.63 35.19 10.65
C ALA A 90 -12.24 33.79 10.12
N PHE A 91 -10.98 33.59 9.78
CA PHE A 91 -10.50 32.37 9.09
C PHE A 91 -10.84 31.08 9.84
N ALA A 92 -10.61 31.01 11.15
CA ALA A 92 -10.95 29.86 12.00
C ALA A 92 -12.47 29.53 12.02
N SER A 93 -13.32 30.47 11.61
CA SER A 93 -14.77 30.33 11.50
C SER A 93 -15.25 30.07 10.06
N SER A 94 -14.34 29.85 9.11
CA SER A 94 -14.65 29.50 7.73
C SER A 94 -15.58 28.29 7.65
N LEU A 95 -16.52 28.31 6.72
CA LEU A 95 -17.47 27.21 6.51
C LEU A 95 -16.75 25.88 6.27
N LEU A 96 -15.64 25.91 5.53
CA LEU A 96 -14.75 24.76 5.31
C LEU A 96 -14.34 24.11 6.65
N LEU A 97 -13.80 24.89 7.58
CA LEU A 97 -13.33 24.43 8.89
C LEU A 97 -14.49 24.01 9.79
N LYS A 98 -15.59 24.75 9.80
CA LYS A 98 -16.78 24.40 10.60
C LYS A 98 -17.36 23.04 10.19
N LYS A 99 -17.39 22.75 8.89
CA LYS A 99 -17.85 21.45 8.36
C LYS A 99 -16.83 20.34 8.65
N ALA A 100 -15.54 20.59 8.43
CA ALA A 100 -14.49 19.61 8.65
C ALA A 100 -14.36 19.19 10.13
N THR A 101 -14.56 20.13 11.07
CA THR A 101 -14.52 19.87 12.52
C THR A 101 -15.84 19.41 13.12
N GLY A 102 -16.91 19.32 12.32
CA GLY A 102 -18.25 18.97 12.80
C GLY A 102 -18.95 20.06 13.63
N ARG A 103 -18.32 21.22 13.87
CA ARG A 103 -18.97 22.41 14.47
C ARG A 103 -20.23 22.84 13.72
N LEU A 104 -20.28 22.57 12.41
CA LEU A 104 -21.49 22.60 11.61
C LEU A 104 -21.73 21.21 11.00
N PRO A 105 -22.81 20.50 11.37
CA PRO A 105 -23.07 19.15 10.89
C PRO A 105 -23.13 19.03 9.36
N HIS A 106 -22.61 17.92 8.82
CA HIS A 106 -22.80 17.48 7.44
C HIS A 106 -22.69 15.96 7.35
N GLY A 107 -23.15 15.37 6.24
CA GLY A 107 -23.20 13.91 6.07
C GLY A 107 -21.86 13.17 6.19
N GLY A 108 -20.72 13.88 6.09
CA GLY A 108 -19.40 13.30 6.33
C GLY A 108 -18.97 13.21 7.79
N GLY A 109 -19.69 13.85 8.72
CA GLY A 109 -19.29 13.92 10.13
C GLY A 109 -18.03 14.78 10.37
N ALA A 110 -17.52 14.74 11.60
CA ALA A 110 -16.26 15.40 11.95
C ALA A 110 -15.06 14.59 11.40
N ARG A 111 -14.06 15.28 10.87
CA ARG A 111 -12.84 14.69 10.29
C ARG A 111 -11.63 14.82 11.20
N PHE A 112 -11.51 15.94 11.90
CA PHE A 112 -10.47 16.21 12.89
C PHE A 112 -10.98 17.22 13.92
N PRO A 113 -10.46 17.21 15.16
CA PRO A 113 -10.89 18.15 16.19
C PRO A 113 -10.28 19.54 15.98
N VAL A 114 -10.82 20.53 16.68
CA VAL A 114 -10.45 21.96 16.53
C VAL A 114 -9.03 22.25 17.03
N ASP A 115 -8.61 21.58 18.09
CA ASP A 115 -7.30 21.69 18.71
C ASP A 115 -6.22 20.88 17.98
N SER A 116 -6.57 20.22 16.87
CA SER A 116 -5.64 19.42 16.09
C SER A 116 -4.63 20.28 15.31
N LYS A 117 -3.44 19.71 15.06
CA LYS A 117 -2.44 20.29 14.14
C LYS A 117 -3.03 20.54 12.75
N GLN A 118 -3.95 19.67 12.30
CA GLN A 118 -4.60 19.74 10.99
C GLN A 118 -5.53 20.94 10.87
N PHE A 119 -6.25 21.28 11.95
CA PHE A 119 -7.02 22.53 12.03
C PHE A 119 -6.09 23.75 11.93
N GLN A 120 -5.01 23.76 12.72
CA GLN A 120 -4.05 24.87 12.72
C GLN A 120 -3.35 25.04 11.36
N LEU A 121 -3.03 23.94 10.67
CA LEU A 121 -2.43 23.97 9.33
C LEU A 121 -3.35 24.66 8.31
N LEU A 122 -4.64 24.33 8.32
CA LEU A 122 -5.64 24.97 7.46
C LEU A 122 -5.82 26.45 7.82
N VAL A 123 -5.85 26.81 9.10
CA VAL A 123 -5.94 28.22 9.54
C VAL A 123 -4.74 29.01 9.04
N ARG A 124 -3.51 28.49 9.24
CA ARG A 124 -2.28 29.12 8.75
C ARG A 124 -2.27 29.31 7.24
N TRP A 125 -2.75 28.32 6.48
CA TRP A 125 -2.89 28.44 5.04
C TRP A 125 -3.85 29.58 4.67
N LEU A 126 -5.02 29.65 5.32
CA LEU A 126 -6.00 30.72 5.07
C LEU A 126 -5.46 32.11 5.44
N GLU A 127 -4.80 32.24 6.59
CA GLU A 127 -4.18 33.48 7.07
C GLU A 127 -3.05 33.97 6.16
N GLY A 128 -2.30 33.03 5.56
CA GLY A 128 -1.29 33.33 4.55
C GLY A 128 -1.85 33.76 3.19
N GLY A 129 -3.17 33.95 3.05
CA GLY A 129 -3.81 34.27 1.78
C GLY A 129 -3.96 33.04 0.87
N TYR A 130 -4.09 31.86 1.47
CA TYR A 130 -4.31 30.56 0.80
C TYR A 130 -3.37 30.33 -0.39
N PRO A 131 -2.03 30.45 -0.20
CA PRO A 131 -1.08 30.40 -1.30
C PRO A 131 -1.06 29.01 -1.96
N ARG A 132 -0.71 29.01 -3.24
CA ARG A 132 -0.43 27.79 -4.02
C ARG A 132 1.06 27.50 -4.02
N THR A 133 1.41 26.25 -4.23
CA THR A 133 2.78 25.83 -4.44
C THR A 133 3.34 26.52 -5.68
N PRO A 134 4.50 27.20 -5.61
CA PRO A 134 5.14 27.82 -6.76
C PRO A 134 5.39 26.83 -7.91
N ALA A 135 5.30 27.31 -9.14
CA ALA A 135 5.45 26.46 -10.33
C ALA A 135 6.84 25.82 -10.43
N ASP A 136 7.87 26.52 -9.94
CA ASP A 136 9.28 26.12 -9.85
C ASP A 136 9.61 25.29 -8.60
N ALA A 137 8.64 25.09 -7.69
CA ALA A 137 8.86 24.26 -6.51
C ALA A 137 9.20 22.80 -6.90
N PRO A 138 10.06 22.12 -6.13
CA PRO A 138 10.42 20.72 -6.36
C PRO A 138 9.18 19.84 -6.50
N LYS A 139 9.19 18.96 -7.51
CA LYS A 139 8.07 18.05 -7.80
C LYS A 139 8.25 16.75 -7.04
N LEU A 140 7.15 16.19 -6.53
CA LEU A 140 7.15 14.88 -5.90
C LEU A 140 7.52 13.81 -6.93
N VAL A 141 8.60 13.08 -6.67
CA VAL A 141 9.09 11.98 -7.51
C VAL A 141 8.47 10.66 -7.07
N ARG A 142 8.51 10.37 -5.76
CA ARG A 142 7.96 9.13 -5.20
C ARG A 142 7.64 9.28 -3.71
N VAL A 143 6.89 8.31 -3.20
CA VAL A 143 6.64 8.13 -1.77
C VAL A 143 7.23 6.80 -1.34
N VAL A 144 7.82 6.77 -0.15
CA VAL A 144 8.46 5.59 0.44
C VAL A 144 7.85 5.35 1.81
N VAL A 145 7.58 4.09 2.15
CA VAL A 145 7.20 3.70 3.50
C VAL A 145 8.32 2.90 4.13
N GLU A 146 8.62 3.20 5.38
CA GLU A 146 9.65 2.53 6.16
C GLU A 146 9.03 1.94 7.43
N PRO A 147 9.21 0.61 7.66
CA PRO A 147 9.85 -0.36 6.76
C PRO A 147 8.97 -0.73 5.55
N PRO A 148 9.53 -1.21 4.42
CA PRO A 148 8.75 -1.69 3.27
C PRO A 148 8.12 -3.08 3.53
N THR A 149 8.67 -3.84 4.47
CA THR A 149 8.16 -5.15 4.91
C THR A 149 8.31 -5.27 6.42
N LYS A 150 7.32 -5.82 7.11
CA LYS A 150 7.39 -6.12 8.55
C LYS A 150 6.73 -7.45 8.86
N SER A 151 7.43 -8.29 9.62
CA SER A 151 6.81 -9.45 10.27
C SER A 151 6.35 -9.06 11.67
N LEU A 152 5.12 -9.40 12.02
CA LEU A 152 4.50 -9.15 13.32
C LEU A 152 3.91 -10.44 13.90
N VAL A 153 3.80 -10.50 15.22
CA VAL A 153 2.98 -11.52 15.90
C VAL A 153 1.60 -10.93 16.24
N ALA A 154 0.61 -11.80 16.47
CA ALA A 154 -0.75 -11.39 16.79
C ALA A 154 -0.79 -10.38 17.97
N GLY A 155 -1.52 -9.29 17.82
CA GLY A 155 -1.63 -8.22 18.81
C GLY A 155 -0.45 -7.23 18.86
N GLN A 156 0.68 -7.52 18.20
CA GLN A 156 1.80 -6.59 18.10
C GLN A 156 1.43 -5.37 17.25
N SER A 157 2.05 -4.23 17.53
CA SER A 157 1.90 -3.01 16.74
C SER A 157 3.26 -2.48 16.28
N THR A 158 3.25 -1.70 15.20
CA THR A 158 4.43 -1.00 14.67
C THR A 158 3.99 0.32 14.04
N ASP A 159 4.80 1.36 14.19
CA ASP A 159 4.60 2.60 13.47
C ASP A 159 5.16 2.49 12.04
N LEU A 160 4.45 3.09 11.09
CA LEU A 160 4.96 3.34 9.76
C LEU A 160 5.48 4.77 9.67
N ARG A 161 6.60 4.96 8.96
CA ARG A 161 7.05 6.29 8.53
C ARG A 161 6.89 6.41 7.03
N VAL A 162 6.38 7.54 6.58
CA VAL A 162 6.16 7.81 5.17
C VAL A 162 6.99 9.03 4.76
N PHE A 163 7.79 8.86 3.72
CA PHE A 163 8.67 9.90 3.20
C PHE A 163 8.32 10.24 1.76
N ALA A 164 8.24 11.53 1.47
CA ALA A 164 8.14 12.07 0.13
C ALA A 164 9.54 12.46 -0.37
N GLU A 165 9.91 12.01 -1.56
CA GLU A 165 11.17 12.38 -2.21
C GLU A 165 10.89 13.25 -3.43
N TYR A 166 11.61 14.36 -3.54
CA TYR A 166 11.37 15.41 -4.52
C TYR A 166 12.48 15.51 -5.57
N SER A 167 12.20 16.21 -6.67
CA SER A 167 13.08 16.34 -7.83
C SER A 167 14.41 17.07 -7.55
N ASP A 168 14.48 17.82 -6.44
CA ASP A 168 15.70 18.49 -5.96
C ASP A 168 16.55 17.58 -5.04
N GLY A 169 16.16 16.32 -4.88
CA GLY A 169 16.79 15.37 -3.96
C GLY A 169 16.37 15.55 -2.50
N SER A 170 15.52 16.53 -2.18
CA SER A 170 15.01 16.69 -0.82
C SER A 170 14.06 15.56 -0.44
N ARG A 171 14.10 15.19 0.84
CA ARG A 171 13.25 14.16 1.44
C ARG A 171 12.49 14.76 2.61
N ARG A 172 11.18 14.49 2.70
CA ARG A 172 10.31 15.03 3.75
C ARG A 172 9.52 13.92 4.42
N ASP A 173 9.44 13.97 5.74
CA ASP A 173 8.49 13.15 6.49
C ASP A 173 7.08 13.67 6.22
N VAL A 174 6.22 12.79 5.71
CA VAL A 174 4.82 13.07 5.40
C VAL A 174 3.88 12.09 6.12
N THR A 175 4.36 11.44 7.18
CA THR A 175 3.62 10.43 7.96
C THR A 175 2.28 10.97 8.47
N GLU A 176 2.25 12.21 8.96
CA GLU A 176 1.03 12.88 9.44
C GLU A 176 0.12 13.41 8.31
N SER A 177 0.59 13.43 7.07
CA SER A 177 -0.17 13.90 5.89
C SER A 177 -0.62 12.76 4.97
N ALA A 178 -0.06 11.56 5.12
CA ALA A 178 -0.41 10.41 4.32
C ALA A 178 -1.79 9.85 4.70
N ALA A 179 -2.50 9.29 3.73
CA ALA A 179 -3.71 8.50 3.94
C ALA A 179 -3.34 7.02 4.01
N TYR A 180 -3.78 6.31 5.05
CA TYR A 180 -3.48 4.90 5.23
C TYR A 180 -4.67 3.99 4.93
N GLN A 181 -4.41 2.82 4.38
CA GLN A 181 -5.42 1.80 4.15
C GLN A 181 -4.80 0.41 4.25
N SER A 182 -5.45 -0.50 4.98
CA SER A 182 -5.14 -1.93 4.91
C SER A 182 -6.07 -2.63 3.91
N ASN A 183 -5.51 -3.52 3.09
CA ASN A 183 -6.26 -4.39 2.18
C ASN A 183 -7.06 -5.48 2.92
N ASP A 184 -6.56 -5.93 4.07
CA ASP A 184 -7.24 -6.89 4.94
C ASP A 184 -6.98 -6.53 6.41
N ARG A 185 -8.00 -5.93 7.03
CA ARG A 185 -7.97 -5.46 8.41
C ARG A 185 -7.99 -6.61 9.43
N THR A 186 -8.37 -7.81 9.00
CA THR A 186 -8.39 -9.02 9.84
C THR A 186 -6.98 -9.51 10.12
N ILE A 187 -6.08 -9.37 9.14
CA ILE A 187 -4.66 -9.71 9.27
C ILE A 187 -3.90 -8.56 9.94
N ALA A 188 -4.04 -7.33 9.42
CA ALA A 188 -3.49 -6.15 10.07
C ALA A 188 -4.33 -4.92 9.77
N SER A 189 -4.68 -4.17 10.81
CA SER A 189 -5.34 -2.87 10.70
C SER A 189 -4.30 -1.75 10.74
N VAL A 190 -4.66 -0.59 10.21
CA VAL A 190 -3.85 0.62 10.30
C VAL A 190 -4.76 1.77 10.73
N THR A 191 -4.28 2.59 11.66
CA THR A 191 -4.96 3.80 12.12
C THR A 191 -4.64 4.98 11.20
N ASP A 192 -5.35 6.09 11.36
CA ASP A 192 -5.14 7.29 10.54
C ASP A 192 -3.74 7.91 10.76
N ASP A 193 -3.11 7.71 11.92
CA ASP A 193 -1.75 8.13 12.25
C ASP A 193 -0.65 7.16 11.79
N GLY A 194 -1.01 6.05 11.14
CA GLY A 194 -0.04 5.11 10.58
C GLY A 194 0.44 4.03 11.55
N LEU A 195 -0.23 3.86 12.70
CA LEU A 195 0.02 2.73 13.59
C LEU A 195 -0.63 1.47 13.01
N VAL A 196 0.20 0.50 12.66
CA VAL A 196 -0.26 -0.82 12.21
C VAL A 196 -0.42 -1.72 13.42
N LYS A 197 -1.56 -2.39 13.51
CA LYS A 197 -1.86 -3.39 14.55
C LYS A 197 -2.19 -4.74 13.91
N ALA A 198 -1.40 -5.75 14.26
CA ALA A 198 -1.60 -7.14 13.86
C ALA A 198 -2.90 -7.70 14.49
N GLY A 199 -3.74 -8.29 13.64
CA GLY A 199 -4.95 -8.97 14.03
C GLY A 199 -4.69 -10.41 14.53
N PRO A 200 -5.76 -11.20 14.72
CA PRO A 200 -5.64 -12.55 15.27
C PRO A 200 -5.36 -13.63 14.21
N VAL A 201 -5.48 -13.32 12.92
CA VAL A 201 -5.39 -14.31 11.83
C VAL A 201 -4.01 -14.24 11.17
N PRO A 202 -3.25 -15.36 11.12
CA PRO A 202 -2.02 -15.44 10.33
C PRO A 202 -2.25 -15.20 8.85
N GLY A 203 -1.27 -14.63 8.17
CA GLY A 203 -1.37 -14.34 6.74
C GLY A 203 -0.46 -13.19 6.34
N GLU A 204 -0.75 -12.61 5.18
CA GLU A 204 -0.07 -11.41 4.71
C GLU A 204 -1.09 -10.41 4.19
N THR A 205 -0.84 -9.14 4.47
CA THR A 205 -1.63 -8.04 3.93
C THR A 205 -0.72 -6.89 3.52
N ALA A 206 -1.25 -6.01 2.67
CA ALA A 206 -0.61 -4.77 2.28
C ALA A 206 -1.26 -3.61 3.03
N VAL A 207 -0.41 -2.78 3.65
CA VAL A 207 -0.79 -1.47 4.19
C VAL A 207 -0.29 -0.41 3.22
N LEU A 208 -1.23 0.28 2.59
CA LEU A 208 -0.98 1.33 1.62
C LEU A 208 -0.89 2.67 2.34
N ALA A 209 0.12 3.46 1.99
CA ALA A 209 0.26 4.86 2.37
C ALA A 209 0.20 5.72 1.11
N ARG A 210 -0.78 6.61 1.02
CA ARG A 210 -0.95 7.55 -0.09
C ARG A 210 -0.54 8.94 0.34
N TYR A 211 0.27 9.60 -0.47
CA TYR A 211 0.53 11.03 -0.33
C TYR A 211 0.52 11.67 -1.72
N MET A 212 -0.33 12.68 -1.90
CA MET A 212 -0.66 13.22 -3.22
C MET A 212 -1.05 12.09 -4.20
N ASN A 213 -0.50 12.08 -5.41
CA ASN A 213 -0.78 11.10 -6.45
C ASN A 213 0.11 9.84 -6.36
N ASN A 214 0.92 9.70 -5.31
CA ASN A 214 1.83 8.57 -5.11
C ASN A 214 1.34 7.64 -3.99
N ILE A 215 1.70 6.36 -4.12
CA ILE A 215 1.38 5.32 -3.15
C ILE A 215 2.66 4.56 -2.81
N ALA A 216 2.90 4.34 -1.53
CA ALA A 216 3.87 3.38 -1.02
C ALA A 216 3.13 2.23 -0.31
N VAL A 217 3.76 1.06 -0.26
CA VAL A 217 3.16 -0.14 0.34
C VAL A 217 4.11 -0.75 1.34
N CYS A 218 3.60 -1.02 2.55
CA CYS A 218 4.25 -1.84 3.55
C CYS A 218 3.59 -3.22 3.55
N HIS A 219 4.37 -4.26 3.28
CA HIS A 219 3.89 -5.64 3.37
C HIS A 219 4.00 -6.14 4.81
N ILE A 220 2.86 -6.48 5.41
CA ILE A 220 2.77 -6.98 6.77
C ILE A 220 2.54 -8.49 6.70
N ALA A 221 3.47 -9.27 7.26
CA ALA A 221 3.35 -10.71 7.39
C ALA A 221 3.11 -11.08 8.86
N LEU A 222 2.13 -11.95 9.09
CA LEU A 222 1.87 -12.62 10.36
C LEU A 222 2.10 -14.11 10.14
N PRO A 223 3.27 -14.64 10.51
CA PRO A 223 3.56 -16.07 10.37
C PRO A 223 2.58 -16.92 11.19
N ILE A 224 2.36 -18.15 10.76
CA ILE A 224 1.63 -19.15 11.57
C ILE A 224 2.42 -19.38 12.86
N PRO A 225 1.76 -19.36 14.04
CA PRO A 225 2.43 -19.63 15.30
C PRO A 225 3.10 -21.01 15.31
N GLY A 226 4.33 -21.05 15.82
CA GLY A 226 5.17 -22.24 15.84
C GLY A 226 6.52 -21.95 15.19
N GLU A 227 7.53 -22.72 15.58
CA GLU A 227 8.83 -22.67 14.96
C GLU A 227 8.98 -23.84 13.98
N VAL A 228 9.33 -23.50 12.73
CA VAL A 228 9.76 -24.48 11.74
C VAL A 228 11.27 -24.37 11.65
N ALA A 229 11.97 -25.48 11.89
CA ALA A 229 13.43 -25.50 11.85
C ALA A 229 13.94 -25.08 10.46
N GLU A 230 14.98 -24.25 10.42
CA GLU A 230 15.57 -23.71 9.19
C GLU A 230 15.93 -24.79 8.16
N ASP A 231 16.51 -25.88 8.65
CA ASP A 231 16.89 -27.03 7.82
C ASP A 231 15.68 -27.69 7.13
N THR A 232 14.47 -27.53 7.67
CA THR A 232 13.26 -28.05 7.04
C THR A 232 13.04 -27.41 5.68
N TYR A 233 13.25 -26.09 5.55
CA TYR A 233 13.10 -25.38 4.28
C TYR A 233 14.28 -25.64 3.34
N ALA A 234 15.50 -25.73 3.88
CA ALA A 234 16.70 -26.02 3.09
C ALA A 234 16.65 -27.40 2.42
N ASN A 235 16.00 -28.37 3.06
CA ASN A 235 15.87 -29.73 2.56
C ASN A 235 14.65 -29.95 1.65
N LEU A 236 13.86 -28.90 1.35
CA LEU A 236 12.73 -29.02 0.42
C LEU A 236 13.23 -29.26 -1.01
N PRO A 237 12.57 -30.17 -1.77
CA PRO A 237 12.94 -30.42 -3.15
C PRO A 237 12.81 -29.13 -3.98
N THR A 238 13.84 -28.84 -4.78
CA THR A 238 13.90 -27.65 -5.62
C THR A 238 14.17 -28.08 -7.06
N ASN A 239 13.13 -28.08 -7.89
CA ASN A 239 13.22 -28.51 -9.29
C ASN A 239 13.50 -27.33 -10.23
N ASN A 240 13.13 -26.11 -9.83
CA ASN A 240 13.33 -24.88 -10.59
C ASN A 240 13.35 -23.65 -9.66
N GLU A 241 13.50 -22.46 -10.26
CA GLU A 241 13.56 -21.19 -9.52
C GLU A 241 12.22 -20.82 -8.85
N ILE A 242 11.08 -21.25 -9.42
CA ILE A 242 9.76 -21.00 -8.83
C ILE A 242 9.67 -21.70 -7.46
N ASP A 243 10.18 -22.92 -7.33
CA ASP A 243 10.20 -23.64 -6.05
C ASP A 243 10.96 -22.84 -4.98
N ARG A 244 12.11 -22.23 -5.33
CA ARG A 244 12.89 -21.39 -4.40
C ARG A 244 12.09 -20.16 -3.94
N LEU A 245 11.41 -19.49 -4.86
CA LEU A 245 10.56 -18.34 -4.53
C LEU A 245 9.38 -18.75 -3.62
N VAL A 246 8.78 -19.92 -3.87
CA VAL A 246 7.72 -20.48 -3.03
C VAL A 246 8.24 -20.83 -1.63
N TRP A 247 9.41 -21.49 -1.51
CA TRP A 247 10.02 -21.80 -0.21
C TRP A 247 10.37 -20.56 0.59
N LYS A 248 10.95 -19.55 -0.06
CA LYS A 248 11.20 -18.24 0.57
C LYS A 248 9.92 -17.63 1.11
N LYS A 249 8.81 -17.73 0.37
CA LYS A 249 7.51 -17.17 0.80
C LYS A 249 6.88 -17.96 1.95
N LEU A 250 6.84 -19.28 1.85
CA LEU A 250 6.28 -20.14 2.88
C LEU A 250 7.05 -20.00 4.20
N LYS A 251 8.37 -19.83 4.15
CA LYS A 251 9.21 -19.54 5.31
C LYS A 251 8.81 -18.24 6.01
N VAL A 252 8.61 -17.15 5.26
CA VAL A 252 8.11 -15.87 5.83
C VAL A 252 6.78 -16.05 6.56
N LEU A 253 5.95 -17.00 6.11
CA LEU A 253 4.63 -17.25 6.69
C LEU A 253 4.61 -18.40 7.72
N GLY A 254 5.75 -19.01 8.04
CA GLY A 254 5.81 -20.18 8.94
C GLY A 254 5.04 -21.39 8.40
N MET A 255 4.87 -21.51 7.09
CA MET A 255 4.11 -22.58 6.45
C MET A 255 5.01 -23.66 5.87
N LEU A 256 4.51 -24.90 5.81
CA LEU A 256 5.11 -26.00 5.06
C LEU A 256 4.28 -26.31 3.81
N PRO A 257 4.91 -26.76 2.71
CA PRO A 257 4.16 -27.30 1.58
C PRO A 257 3.27 -28.46 2.00
N SER A 258 2.14 -28.60 1.31
CA SER A 258 1.41 -29.86 1.34
C SER A 258 2.24 -30.98 0.73
N GLY A 259 2.04 -32.21 1.23
CA GLY A 259 2.65 -33.40 0.64
C GLY A 259 2.29 -33.58 -0.84
N VAL A 260 3.15 -34.32 -1.56
CA VAL A 260 2.95 -34.61 -2.98
C VAL A 260 1.60 -35.32 -3.17
N ALA A 261 0.77 -34.79 -4.07
CA ALA A 261 -0.51 -35.39 -4.38
C ALA A 261 -0.31 -36.78 -5.02
N ASP A 262 -1.20 -37.73 -4.72
CA ASP A 262 -1.26 -39.01 -5.42
C ASP A 262 -1.62 -38.83 -6.91
N ASP A 263 -1.37 -39.85 -7.72
CA ASP A 263 -1.54 -39.79 -9.18
C ASP A 263 -2.99 -39.53 -9.61
N SER A 264 -3.97 -40.06 -8.86
CA SER A 264 -5.38 -39.83 -9.16
C SER A 264 -5.78 -38.36 -8.97
N LYS A 265 -5.28 -37.72 -7.90
CA LYS A 265 -5.43 -36.29 -7.66
C LYS A 265 -4.65 -35.47 -8.67
N PHE A 266 -3.44 -35.90 -9.02
CA PHE A 266 -2.57 -35.19 -9.95
C PHE A 266 -3.20 -35.06 -11.34
N ILE A 267 -3.62 -36.16 -11.98
CA ILE A 267 -4.22 -36.08 -13.33
C ILE A 267 -5.46 -35.19 -13.36
N ARG A 268 -6.32 -35.31 -12.34
CA ARG A 268 -7.53 -34.48 -12.24
C ARG A 268 -7.17 -33.00 -12.13
N ARG A 269 -6.23 -32.64 -11.25
CA ARG A 269 -5.78 -31.25 -11.06
C ARG A 269 -5.07 -30.71 -12.29
N ALA A 270 -4.21 -31.51 -12.92
CA ALA A 270 -3.48 -31.12 -14.13
C ALA A 270 -4.44 -30.81 -15.28
N CYS A 271 -5.42 -31.68 -15.56
CA CYS A 271 -6.38 -31.43 -16.64
C CYS A 271 -7.23 -30.18 -16.36
N LEU A 272 -7.77 -30.04 -15.14
CA LEU A 272 -8.56 -28.86 -14.79
C LEU A 272 -7.76 -27.56 -14.86
N ARG A 273 -6.49 -27.58 -14.44
CA ARG A 273 -5.65 -26.38 -14.37
C ARG A 273 -5.04 -25.99 -15.72
N VAL A 274 -4.67 -26.98 -16.54
CA VAL A 274 -4.01 -26.73 -17.82
C VAL A 274 -5.04 -26.50 -18.92
N ILE A 275 -6.08 -27.33 -19.00
CA ILE A 275 -7.05 -27.33 -20.12
C ILE A 275 -8.51 -27.12 -19.69
N GLY A 276 -8.77 -26.77 -18.43
CA GLY A 276 -10.11 -26.38 -17.97
C GLY A 276 -11.16 -27.49 -17.88
N ARG A 277 -10.80 -28.77 -18.11
CA ARG A 277 -11.76 -29.89 -18.14
C ARG A 277 -11.30 -31.08 -17.31
N LEU A 278 -12.24 -31.93 -16.93
CA LEU A 278 -11.95 -33.21 -16.28
C LEU A 278 -11.35 -34.21 -17.29
N PRO A 279 -10.42 -35.10 -16.85
CA PRO A 279 -9.94 -36.20 -17.68
C PRO A 279 -11.06 -37.19 -17.97
N LYS A 280 -11.05 -37.80 -19.16
CA LYS A 280 -11.96 -38.90 -19.50
C LYS A 280 -11.58 -40.15 -18.70
N PRO A 281 -12.52 -41.05 -18.36
CA PRO A 281 -12.20 -42.28 -17.62
C PRO A 281 -11.08 -43.13 -18.22
N VAL A 282 -11.00 -43.18 -19.56
CA VAL A 282 -9.92 -43.89 -20.28
C VAL A 282 -8.55 -43.23 -20.10
N GLU A 283 -8.49 -41.89 -20.11
CA GLU A 283 -7.26 -41.13 -19.87
C GLU A 283 -6.74 -41.38 -18.45
N VAL A 284 -7.66 -41.45 -17.46
CA VAL A 284 -7.32 -41.77 -16.06
C VAL A 284 -6.76 -43.18 -15.94
N ARG A 285 -7.46 -44.20 -16.47
CA ARG A 285 -6.98 -45.59 -16.38
C ARG A 285 -5.60 -45.76 -17.02
N ALA A 286 -5.38 -45.16 -18.19
CA ALA A 286 -4.10 -45.22 -18.87
C ALA A 286 -2.97 -44.57 -18.04
N PHE A 287 -3.21 -43.40 -17.46
CA PHE A 287 -2.22 -42.70 -16.63
C PHE A 287 -1.90 -43.43 -15.33
N LEU A 288 -2.89 -44.05 -14.70
CA LEU A 288 -2.69 -44.83 -13.47
C LEU A 288 -1.94 -46.14 -13.73
N ALA A 289 -2.10 -46.74 -14.91
CA ALA A 289 -1.37 -47.93 -15.33
C ALA A 289 0.08 -47.65 -15.76
N ASP A 290 0.42 -46.41 -16.13
CA ASP A 290 1.78 -46.02 -16.49
C ASP A 290 2.68 -45.98 -15.24
N SER A 291 3.74 -46.79 -15.24
CA SER A 291 4.74 -46.88 -14.16
C SER A 291 6.01 -46.07 -14.42
N SER A 292 6.08 -45.32 -15.53
CA SER A 292 7.26 -44.54 -15.88
C SER A 292 7.49 -43.40 -14.89
N SER A 293 8.75 -43.15 -14.55
CA SER A 293 9.15 -42.11 -13.58
C SER A 293 8.84 -40.68 -14.03
N ASP A 294 8.73 -40.45 -15.34
CA ASP A 294 8.48 -39.15 -16.00
C ASP A 294 7.02 -38.97 -16.45
N LYS A 295 6.12 -39.90 -16.12
CA LYS A 295 4.72 -39.88 -16.61
C LYS A 295 3.97 -38.58 -16.34
N ARG A 296 4.28 -37.89 -15.23
CA ARG A 296 3.67 -36.61 -14.85
C ARG A 296 4.07 -35.49 -15.80
N SER A 297 5.36 -35.37 -16.11
CA SER A 297 5.88 -34.39 -17.07
C SER A 297 5.31 -34.65 -18.45
N ARG A 298 5.33 -35.90 -18.92
CA ARG A 298 4.73 -36.28 -20.22
C ARG A 298 3.24 -35.98 -20.31
N LEU A 299 2.49 -36.17 -19.22
CA LEU A 299 1.07 -35.79 -19.19
C LEU A 299 0.94 -34.28 -19.38
N VAL A 300 1.72 -33.46 -18.66
CA VAL A 300 1.67 -32.00 -18.79
C VAL A 300 2.03 -31.57 -20.21
N ASP A 301 3.09 -32.11 -20.81
CA ASP A 301 3.48 -31.81 -22.19
C ASP A 301 2.36 -32.15 -23.17
N LYS A 302 1.74 -33.32 -23.02
CA LYS A 302 0.58 -33.71 -23.83
C LYS A 302 -0.59 -32.76 -23.65
N LEU A 303 -0.87 -32.29 -22.43
CA LEU A 303 -1.97 -31.35 -22.16
C LEU A 303 -1.71 -29.98 -22.77
N LEU A 304 -0.46 -29.49 -22.75
CA LEU A 304 -0.09 -28.20 -23.34
C LEU A 304 -0.22 -28.19 -24.87
N GLN A 305 -0.07 -29.35 -25.52
CA GLN A 305 -0.21 -29.50 -26.98
C GLN A 305 -1.66 -29.61 -27.46
N ARG A 306 -2.63 -29.60 -26.54
CA ARG A 306 -4.04 -29.76 -26.88
C ARG A 306 -4.69 -28.43 -27.27
N PRO A 307 -5.66 -28.42 -28.20
CA PRO A 307 -6.38 -27.21 -28.54
C PRO A 307 -7.08 -26.58 -27.33
N GLU A 308 -7.57 -27.40 -26.40
CA GLU A 308 -8.27 -26.91 -25.19
C GLU A 308 -7.37 -26.05 -24.28
N TYR A 309 -6.04 -26.20 -24.35
CA TYR A 309 -5.13 -25.31 -23.61
C TYR A 309 -5.28 -23.86 -24.10
N GLY A 310 -5.25 -23.66 -25.41
CA GLY A 310 -5.41 -22.35 -26.03
C GLY A 310 -6.77 -21.73 -25.71
N ASP A 311 -7.84 -22.51 -25.89
CA ASP A 311 -9.21 -22.06 -25.62
C ASP A 311 -9.40 -21.67 -24.15
N PHE A 312 -8.94 -22.50 -23.21
CA PHE A 312 -9.10 -22.26 -21.78
C PHE A 312 -8.36 -21.00 -21.33
N TRP A 313 -7.12 -20.82 -21.76
CA TRP A 313 -6.34 -19.64 -21.36
C TRP A 313 -6.77 -18.38 -22.09
N ALA A 314 -7.22 -18.46 -23.35
CA ALA A 314 -7.82 -17.32 -24.04
C ALA A 314 -9.02 -16.77 -23.25
N ASN A 315 -9.91 -17.65 -22.75
CA ASN A 315 -11.04 -17.25 -21.91
C ASN A 315 -10.57 -16.63 -20.58
N LYS A 316 -9.55 -17.22 -19.92
CA LYS A 316 -8.98 -16.65 -18.68
C LYS A 316 -8.39 -15.26 -18.91
N TRP A 317 -7.66 -15.06 -19.99
CA TRP A 317 -7.07 -13.77 -20.32
C TRP A 317 -8.11 -12.75 -20.74
N ALA A 318 -9.14 -13.14 -21.49
CA ALA A 318 -10.23 -12.23 -21.85
C ALA A 318 -10.96 -11.71 -20.61
N ASP A 319 -11.22 -12.56 -19.62
CA ASP A 319 -11.83 -12.14 -18.35
C ASP A 319 -10.91 -11.18 -17.57
N LEU A 320 -9.61 -11.50 -17.47
CA LEU A 320 -8.64 -10.67 -16.74
C LEU A 320 -8.37 -9.32 -17.43
N LEU A 321 -8.23 -9.31 -18.75
CA LEU A 321 -7.85 -8.13 -19.53
C LEU A 321 -9.03 -7.23 -19.89
N ARG A 322 -10.27 -7.73 -19.77
CA ARG A 322 -11.51 -6.99 -20.05
C ARG A 322 -11.43 -6.21 -21.38
N PRO A 323 -11.19 -6.89 -22.52
CA PRO A 323 -10.91 -6.24 -23.79
C PRO A 323 -12.08 -5.37 -24.24
N ASN A 324 -11.76 -4.21 -24.82
CA ASN A 324 -12.76 -3.24 -25.25
C ASN A 324 -13.50 -3.73 -26.52
N PRO A 325 -14.82 -3.98 -26.48
CA PRO A 325 -15.57 -4.51 -27.61
C PRO A 325 -15.57 -3.60 -28.83
N TYR A 326 -15.36 -2.30 -28.65
CA TYR A 326 -15.26 -1.33 -29.75
C TYR A 326 -13.92 -1.40 -30.49
N ARG A 327 -12.89 -2.06 -29.92
CA ARG A 327 -11.57 -2.22 -30.57
C ARG A 327 -11.34 -3.63 -31.10
N VAL A 328 -11.75 -4.65 -30.35
CA VAL A 328 -11.51 -6.06 -30.74
C VAL A 328 -12.72 -6.71 -31.41
N GLY A 329 -13.82 -5.98 -31.55
CA GLY A 329 -15.09 -6.50 -32.05
C GLY A 329 -15.88 -7.24 -30.98
N ILE A 330 -17.21 -7.12 -31.04
CA ILE A 330 -18.09 -7.63 -29.99
C ILE A 330 -17.86 -9.13 -29.74
N LYS A 331 -17.71 -9.95 -30.79
CA LYS A 331 -17.49 -11.41 -30.71
C LYS A 331 -16.24 -11.80 -29.92
N ALA A 332 -15.18 -10.99 -29.96
CA ALA A 332 -13.94 -11.26 -29.22
C ALA A 332 -14.05 -11.00 -27.71
N VAL A 333 -15.17 -10.40 -27.25
CA VAL A 333 -15.44 -10.11 -25.84
C VAL A 333 -16.47 -11.08 -25.25
N TRP A 334 -17.22 -11.82 -26.09
CA TRP A 334 -18.13 -12.89 -25.66
C TRP A 334 -17.41 -14.23 -25.56
N THR A 335 -16.40 -14.31 -24.71
CA THR A 335 -15.87 -15.59 -24.23
C THR A 335 -16.70 -16.01 -23.02
N LEU A 336 -17.73 -16.83 -23.23
CA LEU A 336 -18.49 -17.52 -22.18
C LEU A 336 -17.85 -18.87 -21.89
#